data_AF-A0A2V6J7V1-F1
#
_entry.id   AF-A0A2V6J7V1-F1
#
_cell.length_a   1.000
_cell.length_b   1.000
_cell.length_c   1.000
_cell.angle_alpha   90.00
_cell.angle_beta   90.00
_cell.angle_gamma   90.00
#
_symmetry.space_group_name_H-M   'P 1'
#
loop_
_entity.id
_entity.type
_entity.pdbx_description
1 polymer ?
#
loop_
_entity_poly.entity_id
_entity_poly.type
_entity_poly.pdbx_seq_one_letter_code
_entity_poly.pdbx_strand_id
1 'polypeptide(L)' 'MKNGKLNGKVAVVTGASKGIGAGIAKEFASEGASVVVNY' A
#
# COMPACT_ATOMS: atom_id res chain seq x y z
N MET A 1 16.39 4.88 -11.46
CA MET A 1 15.28 4.95 -10.49
C MET A 1 14.56 3.62 -10.54
N LYS A 2 14.50 2.84 -9.46
CA LYS A 2 13.76 1.57 -9.46
C LYS A 2 12.27 1.90 -9.40
N ASN A 3 11.55 1.66 -10.49
CA ASN A 3 10.09 1.72 -10.52
C ASN A 3 9.57 0.45 -9.83
N GLY A 4 9.03 0.58 -8.62
CA GLY A 4 8.27 -0.51 -8.00
C GLY A 4 7.07 -0.90 -8.86
N LYS A 5 6.58 -2.13 -8.70
CA LYS A 5 5.50 -2.71 -9.52
C LYS A 5 4.21 -1.90 -9.48
N LEU A 6 4.02 -1.10 -8.43
CA LEU A 6 2.81 -0.30 -8.21
C LEU A 6 3.04 1.21 -8.41
N ASN A 7 4.17 1.61 -9.01
CA ASN A 7 4.47 3.02 -9.21
C ASN A 7 3.36 3.75 -9.99
N GLY A 8 2.89 4.87 -9.44
CA GLY A 8 1.83 5.69 -10.03
C GLY A 8 0.42 5.10 -9.88
N LYS A 9 0.25 4.02 -9.11
CA LYS A 9 -1.07 3.46 -8.79
C LYS A 9 -1.60 4.01 -7.47
N VAL A 10 -2.93 3.97 -7.33
CA VAL A 10 -3.62 4.25 -6.06
C VAL A 10 -4.19 2.93 -5.53
N ALA A 11 -3.98 2.66 -4.24
CA ALA A 11 -4.50 1.46 -3.58
C ALA A 11 -5.33 1.84 -2.35
N VAL A 12 -6.52 1.24 -2.22
CA VAL A 12 -7.36 1.35 -1.01
C VAL A 12 -7.23 0.07 -0.22
N VAL A 13 -6.77 0.17 1.03
CA VAL A 13 -6.61 -0.98 1.92
C VAL A 13 -7.54 -0.83 3.11
N THR A 14 -8.50 -1.75 3.24
CA THR A 14 -9.42 -1.86 4.38
C THR A 14 -8.85 -2.81 5.44
N GLY A 15 -9.26 -2.66 6.70
CA GLY A 15 -8.69 -3.43 7.81
C GLY A 15 -7.19 -3.16 8.02
N ALA A 16 -6.71 -1.97 7.65
CA ALA A 16 -5.29 -1.62 7.65
C ALA A 16 -4.72 -1.26 9.03
N SER A 17 -5.52 -1.41 10.09
CA SER A 17 -5.15 -1.02 11.45
C SER A 17 -4.07 -1.93 12.07
N LYS A 18 -4.02 -3.22 11.69
CA LYS A 18 -3.04 -4.20 12.20
C LYS A 18 -2.94 -5.43 11.30
N GLY A 19 -2.00 -6.33 11.63
CA GLY A 19 -1.86 -7.63 10.98
C GLY A 19 -1.60 -7.51 9.48
N ILE A 20 -2.30 -8.33 8.70
CA ILE A 20 -2.09 -8.46 7.25
C ILE A 20 -2.40 -7.15 6.53
N GLY A 21 -3.50 -6.46 6.87
CA GLY A 21 -3.88 -5.20 6.22
C GLY A 21 -2.80 -4.13 6.37
N ALA A 22 -2.22 -4.00 7.58
CA ALA A 22 -1.11 -3.08 7.83
C ALA A 22 0.16 -3.46 7.06
N GLY A 23 0.43 -4.76 6.90
CA GLY A 23 1.55 -5.26 6.08
C GLY A 23 1.37 -4.93 4.60
N ILE A 24 0.19 -5.20 4.05
CA ILE A 24 -0.14 -4.92 2.65
C ILE A 24 -0.02 -3.42 2.35
N ALA A 25 -0.56 -2.55 3.21
CA ALA A 25 -0.46 -1.10 3.01
C ALA A 25 1.00 -0.62 2.93
N LYS A 26 1.89 -1.18 3.77
CA LYS A 26 3.32 -0.86 3.76
C LYS A 26 4.02 -1.34 2.50
N GLU A 27 3.76 -2.57 2.08
CA GLU A 27 4.36 -3.15 0.88
C GLU A 27 3.88 -2.43 -0.39
N PHE A 28 2.61 -2.01 -0.43
CA PHE A 28 2.11 -1.27 -1.58
C PHE A 28 2.75 0.12 -1.68
N ALA A 29 2.98 0.77 -0.55
CA ALA A 29 3.70 2.04 -0.52
C ALA A 29 5.18 1.88 -0.91
N SER A 30 5.87 0.81 -0.48
CA SER A 30 7.27 0.55 -0.88
C SER A 30 7.40 0.28 -2.38
N GLU A 31 6.37 -0.32 -2.99
CA GLU A 31 6.27 -0.54 -4.44
C GLU A 31 5.80 0.70 -5.23
N GLY A 32 5.62 1.85 -4.57
CA GLY A 32 5.36 3.15 -5.19
C GLY A 32 3.88 3.50 -5.38
N ALA A 33 2.96 2.79 -4.73
CA ALA A 33 1.55 3.17 -4.72
C ALA A 33 1.29 4.34 -3.77
N SER A 34 0.34 5.21 -4.13
CA SER A 34 -0.32 6.09 -3.18
C SER A 34 -1.41 5.30 -2.45
N VAL A 35 -1.24 5.09 -1.15
CA VAL A 35 -2.10 4.18 -0.37
C VAL A 35 -3.09 4.98 0.49
N VAL A 36 -4.37 4.65 0.39
CA VAL A 36 -5.44 5.11 1.28
C VAL A 36 -5.80 3.97 2.23
N VAL A 37 -5.83 4.25 3.53
CA VAL A 37 -6.12 3.26 4.57
C VAL A 37 -7.48 3.53 5.22
N ASN A 38 -8.26 2.46 5.41
CA ASN A 38 -9.46 2.45 6.24
C ASN A 38 -9.36 1.32 7.27
N TYR A 39 -9.82 1.58 8.49
CA TYR A 39 -9.78 0.62 9.60
C TYR A 39 -10.97 -0.33 9.61
#